data_AF-H3AGR0-F1
#
_entry.id   AF-H3AGR0-F1
#
_cell.length_a   1.000
_cell.length_b   1.000
_cell.length_c   1.000
_cell.angle_alpha   90.00
_cell.angle_beta   90.00
_cell.angle_gamma   90.00
#
_symmetry.space_group_name_H-M   'P 1'
#
loop_
_entity.id
_entity.type
_entity.pdbx_description
1 polymer ?
#
loop_
_entity_poly.entity_id
_entity_poly.type
_entity_poly.pdbx_seq_one_letter_code
_entity_poly.pdbx_strand_id
1 'polypeptide(L)'
;LKNGSLLSWHKMQSLLTGLMYYRPDDPIEYLDNCLRKVKELGGTEKIRWDTFVGQEKRTLPPLNGGQLRRSFFRNVLPDSANFPYRRYDRLPPIHQFSIESDSDLSETAELIEEYEVFDPTRPRPKIILVIGGPGSGKGTQSLKIAERYGFEYVSVGELLRKKIHNASSNRKWSLIAKIITNGELAPQETTITEIKQKLMQITDTQGIVLDGFPRDVGQALSFEDQICTPDLVVFLACANHRLKERLQRREEQQGRPDDNPKATQRRLTNFKQNAVPLVKYFQEKGLIVTVSFLFP
;
A
#
# COMPACT_ATOMS: atom_id res chain seq x y z
N LEU A 1 -26.34 15.08 -27.09
CA LEU A 1 -25.57 13.82 -27.27
C LEU A 1 -25.41 13.17 -25.90
N LYS A 2 -26.37 12.32 -25.52
CA LYS A 2 -26.34 11.50 -24.30
C LYS A 2 -25.66 10.16 -24.62
N ASN A 3 -25.03 9.56 -23.60
CA ASN A 3 -24.57 8.17 -23.51
C ASN A 3 -23.21 7.83 -24.19
N GLY A 4 -22.11 8.30 -23.59
CA GLY A 4 -20.83 7.60 -23.66
C GLY A 4 -20.76 6.58 -22.53
N SER A 5 -21.16 5.33 -22.77
CA SER A 5 -21.04 4.26 -21.78
C SER A 5 -19.56 3.93 -21.56
N LEU A 6 -18.96 4.48 -20.49
CA LEU A 6 -17.73 3.94 -19.93
C LEU A 6 -17.97 2.46 -19.63
N LEU A 7 -17.15 1.60 -20.24
CA LEU A 7 -17.13 0.17 -19.96
C LEU A 7 -16.83 0.01 -18.46
N SER A 8 -17.82 -0.36 -17.64
CA SER A 8 -17.62 -0.50 -16.19
C SER A 8 -16.49 -1.49 -15.90
N TRP A 9 -15.70 -1.24 -14.85
CA TRP A 9 -14.51 -2.02 -14.46
C TRP A 9 -14.66 -3.56 -14.58
N HIS A 10 -15.78 -4.11 -14.10
CA HIS A 10 -16.08 -5.55 -14.17
C HIS A 10 -16.14 -6.13 -15.59
N LYS A 11 -16.45 -5.30 -16.59
CA LYS A 11 -16.58 -5.69 -18.00
C LYS A 11 -15.21 -5.76 -18.67
N MET A 12 -14.32 -4.83 -18.34
CA MET A 12 -12.91 -4.89 -18.74
C MET A 12 -12.22 -6.10 -18.10
N GLN A 13 -12.54 -6.40 -16.83
CA GLN A 13 -12.02 -7.55 -16.11
C GLN A 13 -12.39 -8.88 -16.79
N SER A 14 -13.62 -9.03 -17.31
CA SER A 14 -14.04 -10.24 -18.03
C SER A 14 -13.25 -10.47 -19.32
N LEU A 15 -13.03 -9.42 -20.11
CA LEU A 15 -12.26 -9.49 -21.35
C LEU A 15 -10.79 -9.84 -21.08
N LEU A 16 -10.18 -9.20 -20.08
CA LEU A 16 -8.80 -9.47 -19.66
C LEU A 16 -8.64 -10.90 -19.14
N THR A 17 -9.63 -11.39 -18.40
CA THR A 17 -9.60 -12.76 -17.87
C THR A 17 -9.68 -13.79 -19.00
N GLY A 18 -10.53 -13.57 -20.01
CA GLY A 18 -10.57 -14.42 -21.21
C GLY A 18 -9.25 -14.41 -22.00
N LEU A 19 -8.65 -13.23 -22.18
CA LEU A 19 -7.39 -13.05 -22.90
C LEU A 19 -6.21 -13.73 -22.19
N MET A 20 -6.16 -13.63 -20.85
CA MET A 20 -5.17 -14.32 -20.03
C MET A 20 -5.39 -15.83 -20.00
N TYR A 21 -6.65 -16.29 -20.03
CA TYR A 21 -7.00 -17.71 -19.95
C TYR A 21 -6.69 -18.45 -21.26
N TYR A 22 -7.10 -17.89 -22.41
CA TYR A 22 -6.94 -18.56 -23.71
C TYR A 22 -5.61 -18.26 -24.41
N ARG A 23 -4.92 -17.16 -24.06
CA ARG A 23 -3.69 -16.68 -24.73
C ARG A 23 -3.74 -16.86 -26.27
N PRO A 24 -4.72 -16.25 -26.95
CA PRO A 24 -4.86 -16.38 -28.39
C PRO A 24 -3.63 -15.85 -29.11
N ASP A 25 -3.28 -16.46 -30.24
CA ASP A 25 -2.16 -16.04 -31.09
C ASP A 25 -2.37 -14.63 -31.66
N ASP A 26 -3.63 -14.24 -31.90
CA ASP A 26 -4.04 -12.86 -32.19
C ASP A 26 -4.96 -12.30 -31.08
N PRO A 27 -4.40 -11.51 -30.14
CA PRO A 27 -5.17 -10.88 -29.07
C PRO A 27 -6.18 -9.84 -29.55
N ILE A 28 -5.93 -9.19 -30.69
CA ILE A 28 -6.79 -8.12 -31.19
C ILE A 28 -8.04 -8.72 -31.83
N GLU A 29 -7.87 -9.75 -32.66
CA GLU A 29 -8.99 -10.49 -33.25
C GLU A 29 -9.87 -11.14 -32.16
N TYR A 30 -9.25 -11.71 -31.12
CA TYR A 30 -9.99 -12.24 -29.97
C TYR A 30 -10.83 -11.18 -29.26
N LEU A 31 -10.28 -9.98 -29.04
CA LEU A 31 -11.02 -8.87 -28.44
C LEU A 31 -12.15 -8.37 -29.34
N ASP A 32 -11.97 -8.30 -30.67
CA ASP A 32 -13.04 -7.93 -31.60
C ASP A 32 -14.19 -8.93 -31.55
N ASN A 33 -13.87 -10.22 -31.54
CA ASN A 33 -14.86 -11.29 -31.40
C ASN A 33 -15.61 -11.23 -30.06
N CYS A 34 -14.92 -10.95 -28.96
CA CYS A 34 -15.56 -10.76 -27.67
C CYS A 34 -16.51 -9.55 -27.68
N LEU A 35 -16.10 -8.42 -28.28
CA LEU A 35 -16.92 -7.21 -28.40
C LEU A 35 -18.15 -7.41 -29.30
N ARG A 36 -18.03 -8.22 -30.37
CA ARG A 36 -19.18 -8.63 -31.20
C ARG A 36 -20.17 -9.47 -30.38
N LYS A 37 -19.67 -10.44 -29.62
CA LYS A 37 -20.49 -11.29 -28.74
C LYS A 37 -21.21 -10.48 -27.65
N VAL A 38 -20.58 -9.43 -27.12
CA VAL A 38 -21.24 -8.47 -26.21
C VAL A 38 -22.43 -7.76 -26.88
N LYS A 39 -22.30 -7.38 -28.15
CA LYS A 39 -23.39 -6.73 -28.90
C LYS A 39 -24.55 -7.70 -29.14
N GLU A 40 -24.24 -8.95 -29.48
CA GLU A 40 -25.25 -10.01 -29.68
C GLU A 40 -26.00 -10.36 -28.39
N LEU A 41 -25.33 -10.31 -27.23
CA LEU A 41 -25.94 -10.57 -25.93
C LEU A 41 -26.88 -9.44 -25.44
N GLY A 42 -27.11 -8.40 -26.24
CA GLY A 42 -28.03 -7.30 -25.90
C GLY A 42 -27.38 -6.19 -25.08
N GLY A 43 -26.06 -6.03 -25.21
CA GLY A 43 -25.31 -4.92 -24.62
C GLY A 43 -24.60 -5.25 -23.31
N THR A 44 -23.92 -4.24 -22.78
CA THR A 44 -22.92 -4.44 -21.74
C THR A 44 -23.46 -4.84 -20.38
N GLU A 45 -24.77 -4.75 -20.13
CA GLU A 45 -25.37 -5.03 -18.83
C GLU A 45 -25.60 -6.52 -18.55
N LYS A 46 -25.51 -7.36 -19.58
CA LYS A 46 -25.71 -8.82 -19.47
C LYS A 46 -24.40 -9.61 -19.34
N ILE A 47 -23.26 -8.92 -19.22
CA ILE A 47 -21.93 -9.54 -19.12
C ILE A 47 -21.62 -9.85 -17.66
N ARG A 48 -21.39 -11.12 -17.35
CA ARG A 48 -20.76 -11.57 -16.10
C ARG A 48 -19.24 -11.61 -16.23
N TRP A 49 -18.52 -11.64 -15.12
CA TRP A 49 -17.04 -11.70 -15.11
C TRP A 49 -16.48 -12.94 -15.85
N ASP A 50 -17.21 -14.06 -15.86
CA ASP A 50 -16.83 -15.35 -16.45
C ASP A 50 -17.33 -15.58 -17.88
N THR A 51 -17.98 -14.59 -18.49
CA THR A 51 -18.65 -14.74 -19.81
C THR A 51 -17.73 -15.23 -20.93
N PHE A 52 -16.43 -14.87 -20.88
CA PHE A 52 -15.43 -15.22 -21.88
C PHE A 52 -14.47 -16.32 -21.42
N VAL A 53 -14.80 -17.04 -20.35
CA VAL A 53 -14.05 -18.20 -19.84
C VAL A 53 -15.01 -19.40 -19.89
N GLY A 54 -14.80 -20.32 -20.82
CA GLY A 54 -15.70 -21.45 -21.02
C GLY A 54 -15.80 -22.35 -19.80
N GLN A 55 -17.01 -22.84 -19.48
CA GLN A 55 -17.23 -23.93 -18.53
C GLN A 55 -16.82 -25.27 -19.13
N GLU A 56 -15.53 -25.49 -19.34
CA GLU A 56 -15.01 -26.85 -19.37
C GLU A 56 -14.43 -27.13 -17.99
N LYS A 57 -15.15 -27.93 -17.20
CA LYS A 57 -14.62 -28.56 -15.99
C LYS A 57 -13.45 -29.45 -16.39
N ARG A 58 -12.23 -28.90 -16.41
CA ARG A 58 -11.02 -29.72 -16.36
C ARG A 58 -10.99 -30.35 -14.97
N THR A 59 -11.33 -31.63 -14.90
CA THR A 59 -11.09 -32.45 -13.71
C THR A 59 -9.60 -32.42 -13.41
N LEU A 60 -9.25 -32.00 -12.20
CA LEU A 60 -7.86 -32.00 -11.73
C LEU A 60 -7.30 -33.43 -11.78
N PRO A 61 -6.08 -33.65 -12.31
CA PRO A 61 -5.43 -34.93 -12.16
C PRO A 61 -5.11 -35.17 -10.67
N PRO A 62 -5.12 -36.43 -10.19
CA PRO A 62 -4.88 -36.72 -8.79
C PRO A 62 -3.45 -36.32 -8.42
N LEU A 63 -3.32 -35.63 -7.28
CA LEU A 63 -2.04 -35.36 -6.64
C LEU A 63 -1.46 -36.68 -6.15
N ASN A 64 -0.49 -37.22 -6.86
CA ASN A 64 0.40 -38.23 -6.34
C ASN A 64 1.86 -37.90 -6.66
N GLY A 65 2.71 -38.14 -5.67
CA GLY A 65 3.97 -37.45 -5.46
C GLY A 65 5.11 -37.78 -6.42
N GLY A 66 6.02 -36.80 -6.50
CA GLY A 66 7.46 -36.97 -6.67
C GLY A 66 7.97 -37.41 -8.04
N GLN A 67 8.54 -36.48 -8.82
CA GLN A 67 9.94 -36.55 -9.28
C GLN A 67 10.35 -35.36 -10.16
N LEU A 68 11.55 -34.87 -9.83
CA LEU A 68 12.56 -34.08 -10.54
C LEU A 68 12.25 -33.27 -11.83
N ARG A 69 12.74 -32.02 -11.77
CA ARG A 69 13.28 -31.13 -12.82
C ARG A 69 13.36 -31.71 -14.24
N ARG A 70 12.67 -31.07 -15.18
CA ARG A 70 13.18 -30.80 -16.55
C ARG A 70 12.75 -29.42 -17.04
N SER A 71 13.72 -28.71 -17.62
CA SER A 71 13.57 -27.39 -18.22
C SER A 71 12.66 -27.43 -19.45
N PHE A 72 11.70 -26.52 -19.52
CA PHE A 72 10.87 -26.30 -20.70
C PHE A 72 11.25 -24.97 -21.37
N PHE A 73 12.39 -24.95 -22.07
CA PHE A 73 12.56 -24.06 -23.21
C PHE A 73 12.89 -24.95 -24.42
N ARG A 74 11.85 -25.30 -25.17
CA ARG A 74 12.00 -25.94 -26.48
C ARG A 74 11.16 -25.17 -27.49
N ASN A 75 11.89 -24.36 -28.25
CA ASN A 75 11.68 -24.01 -29.66
C ASN A 75 10.26 -24.16 -30.22
N VAL A 76 9.62 -23.03 -30.53
CA VAL A 76 8.62 -22.94 -31.60
C VAL A 76 8.86 -21.62 -32.35
N LEU A 77 9.55 -21.72 -33.49
CA LEU A 77 9.48 -20.76 -34.58
C LEU A 77 8.89 -21.52 -35.78
N PRO A 78 7.87 -21.02 -36.47
CA PRO A 78 7.48 -21.56 -37.76
C PRO A 78 8.35 -20.95 -38.87
N ASP A 79 8.85 -21.82 -39.76
CA ASP A 79 9.40 -21.46 -41.05
C ASP A 79 8.31 -20.84 -41.93
N SER A 80 8.42 -19.56 -42.27
CA SER A 80 7.67 -18.98 -43.37
C SER A 80 8.54 -18.02 -44.17
N ALA A 81 8.92 -18.46 -45.37
CA ALA A 81 9.65 -17.67 -46.35
C ALA A 81 8.69 -16.69 -47.05
N ASN A 82 8.46 -15.51 -46.46
CA ASN A 82 7.99 -14.29 -47.15
C ASN A 82 7.71 -13.13 -46.17
N PHE A 83 8.77 -12.60 -45.53
CA PHE A 83 8.67 -11.32 -44.80
C PHE A 83 9.80 -10.37 -45.21
N PRO A 84 9.49 -9.20 -45.81
CA PRO A 84 10.47 -8.18 -46.12
C PRO A 84 10.55 -7.19 -44.95
N TYR A 85 11.39 -7.48 -43.96
CA TYR A 85 11.95 -6.43 -43.12
C TYR A 85 13.46 -6.58 -43.07
N ARG A 86 14.14 -5.45 -43.30
CA ARG A 86 15.59 -5.29 -43.31
C ARG A 86 16.27 -6.04 -42.17
N ARG A 87 17.34 -6.75 -42.51
CA ARG A 87 18.38 -7.18 -41.57
C ARG A 87 18.76 -6.01 -40.68
N TYR A 88 18.46 -6.09 -39.39
CA TYR A 88 19.24 -5.36 -38.40
C TYR A 88 20.53 -6.16 -38.20
N ASP A 89 21.67 -5.49 -38.35
CA ASP A 89 22.98 -6.06 -38.06
C ASP A 89 23.01 -6.58 -36.61
N ARG A 90 23.62 -7.77 -36.43
CA ARG A 90 23.79 -8.38 -35.11
C ARG A 90 24.47 -7.37 -34.17
N LEU A 91 23.81 -7.05 -33.07
CA LEU A 91 24.46 -6.42 -31.93
C LEU A 91 25.64 -7.31 -31.49
N PRO A 92 26.79 -6.71 -31.10
CA PRO A 92 27.94 -7.48 -30.66
C PRO A 92 27.57 -8.37 -29.46
N PRO A 93 28.22 -9.54 -29.30
CA PRO A 93 27.94 -10.42 -28.17
C PRO A 93 28.14 -9.65 -26.87
N ILE A 94 27.07 -9.54 -26.06
CA ILE A 94 27.20 -9.10 -24.69
C ILE A 94 28.11 -10.12 -24.01
N HIS A 95 29.31 -9.68 -23.63
CA HIS A 95 30.18 -10.47 -22.79
C HIS A 95 29.37 -10.93 -21.59
N GLN A 96 29.32 -12.25 -21.44
CA GLN A 96 28.74 -12.98 -20.33
C GLN A 96 29.25 -12.36 -19.03
N PHE A 97 28.47 -11.45 -18.44
CA PHE A 97 28.64 -11.10 -17.04
C PHE A 97 28.23 -12.34 -16.28
N SER A 98 29.24 -13.12 -15.90
CA SER A 98 29.12 -14.23 -14.98
C SER A 98 28.28 -13.76 -13.80
N ILE A 99 27.13 -14.40 -13.60
CA ILE A 99 26.40 -14.32 -12.33
C ILE A 99 27.26 -15.11 -11.35
N GLU A 100 28.30 -14.47 -10.83
CA GLU A 100 29.02 -14.96 -9.67
C GLU A 100 28.25 -14.46 -8.45
N SER A 101 27.89 -15.43 -7.61
CA SER A 101 27.28 -15.31 -6.28
C SER A 101 25.74 -15.35 -6.21
N ASP A 102 25.23 -16.53 -5.88
CA ASP A 102 23.87 -16.77 -5.35
C ASP A 102 23.69 -16.17 -3.92
N SER A 103 24.68 -15.44 -3.38
CA SER A 103 24.61 -14.85 -2.03
C SER A 103 23.66 -13.66 -1.95
N ASP A 104 23.50 -12.89 -3.02
CA ASP A 104 22.75 -11.62 -2.98
C ASP A 104 21.24 -11.78 -3.17
N LEU A 105 20.78 -12.97 -3.58
CA LEU A 105 19.34 -13.26 -3.72
C LEU A 105 18.71 -13.80 -2.43
N SER A 106 19.51 -14.04 -1.39
CA SER A 106 19.01 -14.51 -0.10
C SER A 106 18.48 -13.39 0.81
N GLU A 107 18.79 -12.11 0.52
CA GLU A 107 18.39 -10.98 1.37
C GLU A 107 17.04 -10.34 1.00
N THR A 108 16.40 -10.74 -0.11
CA THR A 108 15.16 -10.09 -0.60
C THR A 108 13.94 -10.99 -0.62
N ALA A 109 14.07 -12.25 -0.22
CA ALA A 109 12.96 -13.13 0.07
C ALA A 109 12.75 -13.21 1.59
N GLU A 110 12.49 -12.07 2.23
CA GLU A 110 11.74 -12.10 3.50
C GLU A 110 10.38 -12.71 3.14
N LEU A 111 10.24 -14.01 3.41
CA LEU A 111 8.95 -14.68 3.47
C LEU A 111 8.03 -13.74 4.26
N ILE A 112 6.93 -13.29 3.63
CA ILE A 112 5.87 -12.61 4.34
C ILE A 112 5.26 -13.69 5.23
N GLU A 113 5.87 -13.94 6.38
CA GLU A 113 5.24 -14.72 7.43
C GLU A 113 4.00 -13.93 7.83
N GLU A 114 2.83 -14.51 7.56
CA GLU A 114 1.54 -14.01 8.02
C GLU A 114 1.48 -14.14 9.54
N TYR A 115 2.20 -13.26 10.23
CA TYR A 115 2.12 -13.18 11.68
C TYR A 115 0.78 -12.58 12.09
N GLU A 116 0.10 -13.22 13.03
CA GLU A 116 -0.97 -12.59 13.77
C GLU A 116 -0.37 -11.50 14.69
N VAL A 117 -0.89 -10.28 14.57
CA VAL A 117 -0.37 -9.13 15.34
C VAL A 117 -0.72 -9.25 16.82
N PHE A 118 -1.87 -9.85 17.10
CA PHE A 118 -2.40 -10.05 18.44
C PHE A 118 -2.67 -11.53 18.65
N ASP A 119 -2.33 -12.02 19.85
CA ASP A 119 -2.61 -13.38 20.27
C ASP A 119 -4.13 -13.64 20.31
N PRO A 120 -4.66 -14.58 19.52
CA PRO A 120 -6.10 -14.84 19.43
C PRO A 120 -6.66 -15.46 20.73
N THR A 121 -5.80 -15.98 21.61
CA THR A 121 -6.20 -16.54 22.90
C THR A 121 -6.48 -15.47 23.96
N ARG A 122 -6.14 -14.21 23.68
CA ARG A 122 -6.27 -13.08 24.60
C ARG A 122 -7.21 -12.02 24.03
N PRO A 123 -7.91 -11.25 24.88
CA PRO A 123 -8.66 -10.10 24.41
C PRO A 123 -7.67 -9.11 23.76
N ARG A 124 -7.96 -8.70 22.52
CA ARG A 124 -7.13 -7.71 21.82
C ARG A 124 -7.09 -6.39 22.60
N PRO A 125 -5.94 -5.69 22.63
CA PRO A 125 -5.86 -4.37 23.22
C PRO A 125 -6.76 -3.37 22.47
N LYS A 126 -7.22 -2.34 23.17
CA LYS A 126 -7.93 -1.22 22.56
C LYS A 126 -7.00 -0.39 21.69
N ILE A 127 -7.36 -0.17 20.42
CA ILE A 127 -6.54 0.60 19.49
C ILE A 127 -7.16 1.97 19.27
N ILE A 128 -6.44 3.01 19.69
CA ILE A 128 -6.81 4.41 19.49
C ILE A 128 -5.85 5.04 18.49
N LEU A 129 -6.38 5.55 17.38
CA LEU A 129 -5.60 6.29 16.39
C LEU A 129 -5.76 7.79 16.64
N VAL A 130 -4.66 8.53 16.64
CA VAL A 130 -4.70 10.00 16.80
C VAL A 130 -4.21 10.67 15.53
N ILE A 131 -5.15 11.30 14.83
CA ILE A 131 -4.92 11.99 13.56
C ILE A 131 -5.02 13.50 13.74
N GLY A 132 -4.21 14.23 12.96
CA GLY A 132 -4.18 15.69 13.04
C GLY A 132 -2.96 16.29 12.33
N GLY A 133 -3.08 17.57 11.98
CA GLY A 133 -2.06 18.27 11.21
C GLY A 133 -0.69 18.27 11.89
N PRO A 134 0.41 18.44 11.13
CA PRO A 134 1.72 18.70 11.74
C PRO A 134 1.63 19.97 12.59
N GLY A 135 2.09 19.92 13.85
CA GLY A 135 1.95 21.04 14.79
C GLY A 135 0.61 21.11 15.56
N SER A 136 -0.35 20.22 15.31
CA SER A 136 -1.65 20.20 16.02
C SER A 136 -1.56 19.91 17.52
N GLY A 137 -0.44 19.33 17.98
CA GLY A 137 -0.28 18.88 19.35
C GLY A 137 -0.65 17.41 19.58
N LYS A 138 -0.86 16.63 18.52
CA LYS A 138 -1.18 15.20 18.60
C LYS A 138 -0.27 14.39 19.53
N GLY A 139 1.05 14.45 19.39
CA GLY A 139 1.95 13.73 20.30
C GLY A 139 1.75 14.08 21.77
N THR A 140 1.52 15.36 22.10
CA THR A 140 1.23 15.78 23.47
C THR A 140 -0.08 15.19 24.00
N GLN A 141 -1.12 15.14 23.16
CA GLN A 141 -2.42 14.61 23.57
C GLN A 141 -2.42 13.09 23.61
N SER A 142 -1.79 12.43 22.64
CA SER A 142 -1.62 10.99 22.60
C SER A 142 -0.87 10.48 23.82
N LEU A 143 0.19 11.17 24.26
CA LEU A 143 0.91 10.82 25.48
C LEU A 143 0.01 10.95 26.71
N LYS A 144 -0.74 12.06 26.83
CA LYS A 144 -1.70 12.26 27.94
C LYS A 144 -2.82 11.21 27.96
N ILE A 145 -3.31 10.79 26.80
CA ILE A 145 -4.31 9.71 26.68
C ILE A 145 -3.68 8.40 27.16
N ALA A 146 -2.47 8.09 26.68
CA ALA A 146 -1.76 6.87 27.07
C ALA A 146 -1.53 6.80 28.58
N GLU A 147 -0.96 7.85 29.17
CA GLU A 147 -0.71 7.96 30.62
C GLU A 147 -2.00 7.83 31.44
N ARG A 148 -3.07 8.50 31.02
CA ARG A 148 -4.34 8.52 31.77
C ARG A 148 -5.03 7.15 31.83
N TYR A 149 -4.90 6.35 30.77
CA TYR A 149 -5.57 5.04 30.66
C TYR A 149 -4.62 3.86 30.86
N GLY A 150 -3.33 4.10 31.13
CA GLY A 150 -2.32 3.04 31.22
C GLY A 150 -2.13 2.30 29.89
N PHE A 151 -2.26 3.00 28.77
CA PHE A 151 -2.08 2.45 27.43
C PHE A 151 -0.66 2.69 26.93
N GLU A 152 -0.22 1.87 25.98
CA GLU A 152 1.07 2.04 25.33
C GLU A 152 1.03 3.15 24.27
N TYR A 153 2.02 4.04 24.31
CA TYR A 153 2.15 5.13 23.33
C TYR A 153 3.11 4.75 22.21
N VAL A 154 2.63 4.85 20.96
CA VAL A 154 3.45 4.56 19.77
C VAL A 154 3.39 5.74 18.80
N SER A 155 4.52 6.45 18.66
CA SER A 155 4.68 7.47 17.62
C SER A 155 5.21 6.85 16.33
N VAL A 156 4.36 6.75 15.31
CA VAL A 156 4.77 6.18 14.00
C VAL A 156 5.89 7.02 13.37
N GLY A 157 5.82 8.35 13.53
CA GLY A 157 6.87 9.23 13.03
C GLY A 157 8.22 8.99 13.72
N GLU A 158 8.24 8.65 15.00
CA GLU A 158 9.48 8.36 15.73
C GLU A 158 10.01 6.97 15.42
N LEU A 159 9.11 5.98 15.32
CA LEU A 159 9.41 4.62 14.89
C LEU A 159 10.20 4.62 13.56
N LEU A 160 9.68 5.32 12.55
CA LEU A 160 10.35 5.44 11.26
C LEU A 160 11.71 6.16 11.34
N ARG A 161 11.82 7.24 12.14
CA ARG A 161 13.09 7.95 12.32
C ARG A 161 14.14 7.09 13.02
N LYS A 162 13.76 6.31 14.04
CA LYS A 162 14.64 5.35 14.71
C LYS A 162 15.11 4.26 13.74
N LYS A 163 14.19 3.74 12.92
CA LYS A 163 14.54 2.71 11.93
C LYS A 163 15.49 3.24 10.85
N ILE A 164 15.27 4.46 10.35
CA ILE A 164 16.20 5.14 9.45
C ILE A 164 17.59 5.28 10.05
N HIS A 165 17.68 5.68 11.32
CA HIS A 165 18.96 5.84 12.00
C HIS A 165 19.70 4.50 12.15
N ASN A 166 18.98 3.45 12.54
CA ASN A 166 19.57 2.13 12.79
C ASN A 166 19.93 1.37 11.50
N ALA A 167 19.19 1.57 10.42
CA ALA A 167 19.38 0.89 9.14
C ALA A 167 20.08 1.78 8.10
N SER A 168 20.98 2.66 8.55
CA SER A 168 21.64 3.67 7.70
C SER A 168 22.47 3.09 6.55
N SER A 169 22.95 1.85 6.67
CA SER A 169 23.65 1.10 5.60
C SER A 169 22.71 0.49 4.55
N ASN A 170 21.41 0.40 4.83
CA ASN A 170 20.45 -0.21 3.92
C ASN A 170 19.94 0.81 2.89
N ARG A 171 20.07 0.48 1.59
CA ARG A 171 19.66 1.35 0.47
C ARG A 171 18.18 1.75 0.53
N LYS A 172 17.28 0.84 0.95
CA LYS A 172 15.84 1.11 1.10
C LYS A 172 15.60 2.22 2.12
N TRP A 173 16.22 2.11 3.30
CA TRP A 173 16.07 3.07 4.39
C TRP A 173 16.71 4.42 4.08
N SER A 174 17.81 4.44 3.31
CA SER A 174 18.38 5.69 2.78
C SER A 174 17.40 6.44 1.86
N LEU A 175 16.68 5.73 0.98
CA LEU A 175 15.67 6.36 0.12
C LEU A 175 14.49 6.89 0.93
N ILE A 176 13.99 6.11 1.90
CA ILE A 176 12.89 6.52 2.79
C ILE A 176 13.30 7.74 3.61
N ALA A 177 14.54 7.82 4.07
CA ALA A 177 15.06 8.98 4.77
C ALA A 177 14.96 10.26 3.92
N LYS A 178 15.31 10.18 2.62
CA LYS A 178 15.18 11.31 1.69
C LYS A 178 13.73 11.75 1.50
N ILE A 179 12.80 10.79 1.35
CA ILE A 179 11.36 11.05 1.22
C ILE A 179 10.84 11.80 2.46
N ILE A 180 11.15 11.29 3.66
CA ILE A 180 10.67 11.90 4.92
C ILE A 180 11.29 13.29 5.14
N THR A 181 12.58 13.45 4.87
CA THR A 181 13.30 14.75 4.99
C THR A 181 12.70 15.79 4.04
N ASN A 182 12.18 15.34 2.89
CA ASN A 182 11.45 16.16 1.93
C ASN A 182 10.01 16.48 2.34
N GLY A 183 9.55 16.05 3.51
CA GLY A 183 8.20 16.28 4.03
C GLY A 183 7.11 15.40 3.38
N GLU A 184 7.51 14.36 2.66
CA GLU A 184 6.61 13.41 2.01
C GLU A 184 6.27 12.23 2.94
N LEU A 185 5.24 11.46 2.58
CA LEU A 185 4.84 10.28 3.34
C LEU A 185 5.77 9.12 3.01
N ALA A 186 6.19 8.37 4.02
CA ALA A 186 6.88 7.11 3.81
C ALA A 186 5.97 6.13 3.05
N PRO A 187 6.53 5.18 2.28
CA PRO A 187 5.76 4.16 1.61
C PRO A 187 4.81 3.44 2.57
N GLN A 188 3.58 3.22 2.12
CA GLN A 188 2.50 2.64 2.92
C GLN A 188 2.89 1.27 3.47
N GLU A 189 3.33 0.36 2.61
CA GLU A 189 3.75 -1.00 3.00
C GLU A 189 4.82 -0.97 4.09
N THR A 190 5.87 -0.15 3.91
CA THR A 190 6.94 -0.04 4.92
C THR A 190 6.40 0.51 6.25
N THR A 191 5.48 1.47 6.20
CA THR A 191 4.87 2.04 7.41
C THR A 191 4.06 0.99 8.16
N ILE A 192 3.23 0.19 7.45
CA ILE A 192 2.43 -0.88 8.04
C ILE A 192 3.31 -1.97 8.62
N THR A 193 4.36 -2.42 7.90
CA THR A 193 5.30 -3.43 8.40
C THR A 193 5.96 -3.00 9.71
N GLU A 194 6.43 -1.76 9.80
CA GLU A 194 7.06 -1.28 11.05
C GLU A 194 6.05 -1.17 12.19
N ILE A 195 4.83 -0.71 11.92
CA ILE A 195 3.76 -0.70 12.94
C ILE A 195 3.48 -2.13 13.41
N LYS A 196 3.31 -3.08 12.49
CA LYS A 196 3.08 -4.50 12.79
C LYS A 196 4.16 -5.07 13.70
N GLN A 197 5.43 -4.89 13.32
CA GLN A 197 6.58 -5.32 14.13
C GLN A 197 6.57 -4.68 15.52
N LYS A 198 6.23 -3.38 15.62
CA LYS A 198 6.19 -2.70 16.91
C LYS A 198 5.04 -3.18 17.79
N LEU A 199 3.87 -3.46 17.22
CA LEU A 199 2.72 -3.97 17.97
C LEU A 199 2.96 -5.39 18.48
N MET A 200 3.61 -6.26 17.69
CA MET A 200 3.98 -7.62 18.12
C MET A 200 4.95 -7.64 19.31
N GLN A 201 5.74 -6.59 19.49
CA GLN A 201 6.65 -6.44 20.64
C GLN A 201 5.94 -5.96 21.91
N ILE A 202 4.71 -5.47 21.80
CA ILE A 202 3.94 -4.95 22.92
C ILE A 202 3.08 -6.11 23.45
N THR A 203 3.55 -6.74 24.51
CA THR A 203 2.80 -7.78 25.23
C THR A 203 2.09 -7.16 26.43
N ASP A 204 0.95 -7.74 26.83
CA ASP A 204 0.27 -7.46 28.11
C ASP A 204 -0.21 -6.00 28.31
N THR A 205 -0.71 -5.35 27.25
CA THR A 205 -1.36 -4.04 27.38
C THR A 205 -2.87 -4.11 27.18
N GLN A 206 -3.61 -3.23 27.87
CA GLN A 206 -5.05 -3.07 27.70
C GLN A 206 -5.41 -2.16 26.52
N GLY A 207 -4.45 -1.36 26.03
CA GLY A 207 -4.68 -0.46 24.91
C GLY A 207 -3.41 0.19 24.37
N ILE A 208 -3.50 0.68 23.14
CA ILE A 208 -2.40 1.26 22.38
C ILE A 208 -2.90 2.54 21.72
N VAL A 209 -2.14 3.61 21.87
CA VAL A 209 -2.38 4.91 21.24
C VAL A 209 -1.35 5.12 20.13
N LEU A 210 -1.81 5.07 18.87
CA LEU A 210 -0.99 5.31 17.69
C LEU A 210 -1.06 6.80 17.29
N ASP A 211 0.07 7.50 17.38
CA ASP A 211 0.19 8.92 17.02
C ASP A 211 0.71 9.12 15.60
N GLY A 212 -0.03 9.93 14.84
CA GLY A 212 0.40 10.45 13.55
C GLY A 212 0.21 9.46 12.40
N PHE A 213 -0.71 8.52 12.59
CA PHE A 213 -1.15 7.51 11.63
C PHE A 213 -2.66 7.24 11.83
N PRO A 214 -3.41 6.92 10.75
CA PRO A 214 -3.04 7.01 9.33
C PRO A 214 -2.97 8.48 8.86
N ARG A 215 -2.32 8.70 7.72
CA ARG A 215 -2.19 10.03 7.09
C ARG A 215 -2.94 10.16 5.77
N ASP A 216 -3.45 9.05 5.24
CA ASP A 216 -4.33 8.97 4.09
C ASP A 216 -5.25 7.75 4.22
N VAL A 217 -6.21 7.63 3.30
CA VAL A 217 -7.20 6.54 3.30
C VAL A 217 -6.55 5.19 2.96
N GLY A 218 -5.51 5.17 2.12
CA GLY A 218 -4.82 3.93 1.76
C GLY A 218 -4.20 3.28 3.01
N GLN A 219 -3.48 4.06 3.80
CA GLN A 219 -2.92 3.65 5.09
C GLN A 219 -3.99 3.14 6.05
N ALA A 220 -5.16 3.79 6.11
CA ALA A 220 -6.27 3.32 6.94
C ALA A 220 -6.76 1.93 6.50
N LEU A 221 -7.00 1.74 5.20
CA LEU A 221 -7.44 0.47 4.65
C LEU A 221 -6.44 -0.66 4.91
N SER A 222 -5.14 -0.44 4.67
CA SER A 222 -4.13 -1.46 4.95
C SER A 222 -3.96 -1.77 6.43
N PHE A 223 -4.14 -0.78 7.31
CA PHE A 223 -4.11 -1.04 8.75
C PHE A 223 -5.27 -1.92 9.18
N GLU A 224 -6.48 -1.66 8.67
CA GLU A 224 -7.64 -2.47 8.99
C GLU A 224 -7.55 -3.90 8.46
N ASP A 225 -7.02 -4.05 7.24
CA ASP A 225 -6.83 -5.33 6.56
C ASP A 225 -5.73 -6.19 7.19
N GLN A 226 -4.57 -5.59 7.49
CA GLN A 226 -3.39 -6.35 7.91
C GLN A 226 -3.16 -6.40 9.42
N ILE A 227 -3.86 -5.54 10.18
CA ILE A 227 -3.66 -5.42 11.64
C ILE A 227 -4.99 -5.57 12.36
N CYS A 228 -5.86 -4.55 12.32
CA CYS A 228 -7.21 -4.60 12.90
C CYS A 228 -8.00 -3.32 12.61
N THR A 229 -9.32 -3.39 12.77
CA THR A 229 -10.15 -2.18 12.85
C THR A 229 -9.89 -1.44 14.18
N PRO A 230 -9.61 -0.12 14.18
CA PRO A 230 -9.40 0.63 15.41
C PRO A 230 -10.70 0.76 16.22
N ASP A 231 -10.59 0.87 17.55
CA ASP A 231 -11.74 1.12 18.43
C ASP A 231 -12.16 2.59 18.44
N LEU A 232 -11.21 3.50 18.25
CA LEU A 232 -11.48 4.94 18.24
C LEU A 232 -10.44 5.69 17.40
N VAL A 233 -10.91 6.67 16.64
CA VAL A 233 -10.07 7.64 15.95
C VAL A 233 -10.31 9.02 16.55
N VAL A 234 -9.27 9.64 17.09
CA VAL A 234 -9.31 11.01 17.62
C VAL A 234 -8.74 11.95 16.58
N PHE A 235 -9.57 12.84 16.06
CA PHE A 235 -9.13 13.90 15.15
C PHE A 235 -8.94 15.22 15.88
N LEU A 236 -7.70 15.70 15.91
CA LEU A 236 -7.36 17.01 16.48
C LEU A 236 -7.51 18.10 15.43
N ALA A 237 -8.67 18.76 15.46
CA ALA A 237 -8.95 19.91 14.61
C ALA A 237 -8.17 21.13 15.10
N CYS A 238 -7.41 21.75 14.20
CA CYS A 238 -6.58 22.90 14.51
C CYS A 238 -6.49 23.83 13.29
N ALA A 239 -6.59 25.13 13.53
CA ALA A 239 -6.55 26.13 12.47
C ALA A 239 -5.15 26.20 11.82
N ASN A 240 -5.12 26.37 10.49
CA ASN A 240 -3.88 26.37 9.69
C ASN A 240 -2.81 27.36 10.21
N HIS A 241 -3.21 28.54 10.68
CA HIS A 241 -2.27 29.54 11.19
C HIS A 241 -1.54 29.05 12.45
N ARG A 242 -2.24 28.34 13.35
CA ARG A 242 -1.66 27.76 14.57
C ARG A 242 -0.72 26.59 14.27
N LEU A 243 -1.06 25.77 13.27
CA LEU A 243 -0.18 24.70 12.81
C LEU A 243 1.17 25.28 12.36
N LYS A 244 1.15 26.33 11.54
CA LYS A 244 2.35 27.02 11.07
C LYS A 244 3.16 27.63 12.21
N GLU A 245 2.51 28.42 13.09
CA GLU A 245 3.14 29.05 14.25
C GLU A 245 3.87 28.02 15.14
N ARG A 246 3.23 26.89 15.41
CA ARG A 246 3.81 25.82 16.24
C ARG A 246 4.93 25.05 15.54
N LEU A 247 4.87 24.89 14.22
CA LEU A 247 5.94 24.26 13.46
C LEU A 247 7.18 25.15 13.42
N GLN A 248 7.01 26.46 13.20
CA GLN A 248 8.11 27.42 13.21
C GLN A 248 8.83 27.45 14.58
N ARG A 249 8.08 27.48 15.69
CA ARG A 249 8.67 27.36 17.03
C ARG A 249 9.42 26.04 17.26
N ARG A 250 8.96 24.95 16.65
CA ARG A 250 9.62 23.63 16.77
C ARG A 250 10.91 23.58 15.96
N GLU A 251 10.93 24.19 14.78
CA GLU A 251 12.14 24.36 13.97
C GLU A 251 13.26 25.02 14.78
N GLU A 252 12.93 26.08 15.54
CA GLU A 252 13.86 26.83 16.38
C GLU A 252 14.38 26.05 17.60
N GLN A 253 13.60 25.12 18.14
CA GLN A 253 13.85 24.51 19.47
C GLN A 253 14.28 23.04 19.45
N GLN A 254 13.83 22.23 18.49
CA GLN A 254 13.92 20.76 18.56
C GLN A 254 14.60 20.11 17.35
N GLY A 255 14.86 20.86 16.27
CA GLY A 255 15.71 20.43 15.15
C GLY A 255 15.41 19.05 14.56
N ARG A 256 14.16 18.77 14.13
CA ARG A 256 13.89 17.52 13.39
C ARG A 256 14.41 17.62 11.95
N PRO A 257 14.86 16.50 11.34
CA PRO A 257 15.33 16.53 9.95
C PRO A 257 14.26 17.04 8.95
N ASP A 258 12.98 16.79 9.24
CA ASP A 258 11.81 17.18 8.45
C ASP A 258 11.17 18.53 8.85
N ASP A 259 11.80 19.25 9.78
CA ASP A 259 11.40 20.59 10.22
C ASP A 259 12.27 21.62 9.48
N ASN A 260 12.10 21.69 8.14
CA ASN A 260 12.65 22.75 7.30
C ASN A 260 11.52 23.44 6.52
N PRO A 261 11.64 24.71 6.10
CA PRO A 261 10.51 25.46 5.56
C PRO A 261 9.81 24.78 4.37
N LYS A 262 10.58 24.13 3.48
CA LYS A 262 10.05 23.40 2.32
C LYS A 262 9.30 22.14 2.76
N ALA A 263 9.87 21.34 3.65
CA ALA A 263 9.25 20.14 4.20
C ALA A 263 7.99 20.47 5.02
N THR A 264 8.04 21.51 5.86
CA THR A 264 6.90 22.01 6.64
C THR A 264 5.72 22.37 5.73
N GLN A 265 5.98 23.13 4.67
CA GLN A 265 4.93 23.49 3.71
C GLN A 265 4.36 22.26 3.00
N ARG A 266 5.22 21.32 2.57
CA ARG A 266 4.77 20.05 1.95
C ARG A 266 3.92 19.21 2.88
N ARG A 267 4.30 19.07 4.16
CA ARG A 267 3.54 18.33 5.18
C ARG A 267 2.16 18.94 5.40
N LEU A 268 2.07 20.28 5.44
CA LEU A 268 0.79 20.98 5.53
C LEU A 268 -0.08 20.77 4.29
N THR A 269 0.51 20.83 3.08
CA THR A 269 -0.20 20.56 1.83
C THR A 269 -0.73 19.12 1.78
N ASN A 270 0.12 18.14 2.06
CA ASN A 270 -0.25 16.71 2.09
C ASN A 270 -1.37 16.46 3.12
N PHE A 271 -1.25 17.04 4.31
CA PHE A 271 -2.31 16.95 5.32
C PHE A 271 -3.63 17.52 4.80
N LYS A 272 -3.64 18.70 4.18
CA LYS A 272 -4.88 19.30 3.64
C LYS A 272 -5.53 18.44 2.56
N GLN A 273 -4.74 17.87 1.67
CA GLN A 273 -5.22 17.01 0.58
C GLN A 273 -5.83 15.71 1.12
N ASN A 274 -5.20 15.10 2.12
CA ASN A 274 -5.57 13.78 2.59
C ASN A 274 -6.53 13.78 3.79
N ALA A 275 -6.59 14.86 4.58
CA ALA A 275 -7.39 14.90 5.80
C ALA A 275 -8.89 14.81 5.54
N VAL A 276 -9.40 15.54 4.54
CA VAL A 276 -10.84 15.53 4.22
C VAL A 276 -11.36 14.13 3.88
N PRO A 277 -10.77 13.40 2.92
CA PRO A 277 -11.24 12.04 2.61
C PRO A 277 -11.02 11.08 3.78
N LEU A 278 -9.92 11.22 4.54
CA LEU A 278 -9.65 10.36 5.70
C LEU A 278 -10.65 10.55 6.85
N VAL A 279 -10.97 11.80 7.19
CA VAL A 279 -11.97 12.11 8.22
C VAL A 279 -13.33 11.58 7.78
N LYS A 280 -13.72 11.82 6.52
CA LYS A 280 -14.97 11.30 5.97
C LYS A 280 -15.06 9.77 6.05
N TYR A 281 -13.97 9.08 5.70
CA TYR A 281 -13.89 7.61 5.79
C TYR A 281 -14.21 7.09 7.20
N PHE A 282 -13.61 7.66 8.25
CA PHE A 282 -13.90 7.22 9.62
C PHE A 282 -15.23 7.74 10.17
N GLN A 283 -15.75 8.87 9.65
CA GLN A 283 -17.08 9.39 10.00
C GLN A 283 -18.17 8.44 9.53
N GLU A 284 -18.09 7.95 8.29
CA GLU A 284 -19.06 7.00 7.72
C GLU A 284 -19.09 5.67 8.50
N LYS A 285 -17.97 5.30 9.15
CA LYS A 285 -17.88 4.14 10.03
C LYS A 285 -18.31 4.38 11.49
N GLY A 286 -18.55 5.62 11.88
CA GLY A 286 -18.87 5.97 13.27
C GLY A 286 -17.71 5.77 14.26
N LEU A 287 -16.46 5.72 13.79
CA LEU A 287 -15.27 5.44 14.61
C LEU A 287 -14.52 6.70 15.07
N ILE A 288 -14.94 7.90 14.64
CA ILE A 288 -14.17 9.13 14.82
C ILE A 288 -14.82 10.13 15.76
N VAL A 289 -14.00 10.71 16.64
CA VAL A 289 -14.36 11.86 17.48
C VAL A 289 -13.46 13.03 17.11
N THR A 290 -14.08 14.18 16.82
CA THR A 290 -13.34 15.42 16.55
C THR A 290 -13.19 16.23 17.82
N VAL A 291 -11.94 16.54 18.17
CA VAL A 291 -11.60 17.42 19.29
C VAL A 291 -11.05 18.70 18.70
N SER A 292 -11.79 19.78 18.89
CA SER A 292 -11.34 21.13 18.54
C SER A 292 -10.72 21.78 19.77
N PHE A 293 -9.49 22.26 19.66
CA PHE A 293 -8.95 23.20 20.63
C PHE A 293 -9.52 24.59 20.33
N LEU A 294 -10.82 24.76 20.58
CA LEU A 294 -11.41 26.06 20.87
C LEU A 294 -11.08 26.32 22.34
N PHE A 295 -9.91 26.86 22.62
CA PHE A 295 -9.70 27.49 23.92
C PHE A 295 -9.92 28.99 23.80
N PRO A 296 -10.48 29.62 24.85
CA PRO A 296 -10.92 31.01 24.89
C PRO A 296 -9.76 32.00 24.74
#